data_AF-A0A965RB58-F1
#
_entry.id   AF-A0A965RB58-F1
#
_cell.length_a   1.000
_cell.length_b   1.000
_cell.length_c   1.000
_cell.angle_alpha   90.00
_cell.angle_beta   90.00
_cell.angle_gamma   90.00
#
_symmetry.space_group_name_H-M   'P 1'
#
loop_
_entity.id
_entity.type
_entity.pdbx_description
1 polymer ?
#
loop_
_entity_poly.entity_id
_entity_poly.type
_entity_poly.pdbx_seq_one_letter_code
_entity_poly.pdbx_strand_id
1 'polypeptide(L)'
;MIAMMMIASGFAQDTTQQIISGRKNSAEQMKKPYVIMISIDGMRTDFTELHQAKFLQKASKEGVRAKYMIPSFPSLTFPNHYAIATGQYPSHNGLVDNTYFDKATGVQYSMSNIKLVTNPKYYGGTPIWVLAEKQQMVSASYFWVGSEAPIEGYLPSYYYNYNEKTNIATRIQAIKDWLTLPEEKRPHLITLYFPEVDHDAHSFGTKDNRVTKAVQFVDSAINAIQENLKSLNLPINYIVVSDHGMTDVDNVNTMGLPKQIDTAAFRVPWGDALLHLYAKDSTKINSTVEALKKDTSFNTYTLNETPAYWHYAKKDDRFDRLGDIIITPKLP
;
A
#
# COMPACT_ATOMS: atom_id res chain seq x y z
N MET A 1 -39.56 -19.24 -20.25
CA MET A 1 -38.56 -19.65 -19.24
C MET A 1 -37.85 -18.39 -18.77
N ILE A 2 -37.62 -18.29 -17.46
CA ILE A 2 -37.48 -17.06 -16.67
C ILE A 2 -36.25 -16.22 -17.07
N ALA A 3 -36.47 -14.92 -17.32
CA ALA A 3 -35.40 -13.94 -17.44
C ALA A 3 -34.84 -13.64 -16.05
N MET A 4 -33.57 -14.00 -15.82
CA MET A 4 -32.87 -13.78 -14.56
C MET A 4 -32.36 -12.34 -14.54
N MET A 5 -33.13 -11.48 -13.89
CA MET A 5 -32.76 -10.09 -13.63
C MET A 5 -31.61 -10.10 -12.61
N MET A 6 -30.38 -9.84 -13.07
CA MET A 6 -29.26 -9.60 -12.16
C MET A 6 -29.52 -8.28 -11.43
N ILE A 7 -29.93 -8.37 -10.17
CA ILE A 7 -29.95 -7.23 -9.27
C ILE A 7 -28.49 -7.01 -8.85
N ALA A 8 -27.81 -6.10 -9.55
CA ALA A 8 -26.57 -5.52 -9.04
C ALA A 8 -26.94 -4.68 -7.81
N SER A 9 -26.79 -5.25 -6.61
CA SER A 9 -26.85 -4.49 -5.37
C SER A 9 -25.64 -3.57 -5.30
N GLY A 10 -25.76 -2.38 -5.88
CA GLY A 10 -24.79 -1.30 -5.72
C GLY A 10 -24.84 -0.78 -4.29
N PHE A 11 -24.04 -1.35 -3.40
CA PHE A 11 -23.76 -0.71 -2.12
C PHE A 11 -22.98 0.58 -2.40
N ALA A 12 -23.54 1.73 -2.03
CA ALA A 12 -22.83 3.01 -2.12
C ALA A 12 -21.56 2.94 -1.25
N GLN A 13 -20.40 3.31 -1.81
CA GLN A 13 -19.16 3.39 -1.04
C GLN A 13 -19.25 4.57 -0.07
N ASP A 14 -18.74 4.39 1.16
CA ASP A 14 -18.72 5.41 2.20
C ASP A 14 -17.70 6.51 1.85
N THR A 15 -18.19 7.74 1.67
CA THR A 15 -17.37 8.93 1.41
C THR A 15 -17.33 9.87 2.61
N THR A 16 -17.78 9.42 3.78
CA THR A 16 -17.92 10.27 4.97
C THR A 16 -16.62 10.32 5.78
N GLN A 17 -16.32 11.51 6.32
CA GLN A 17 -15.22 11.67 7.25
C GLN A 17 -15.56 10.99 8.58
N GLN A 18 -14.63 10.19 9.07
CA GLN A 18 -14.65 9.64 10.42
C GLN A 18 -13.86 10.56 11.37
N ILE A 19 -14.38 10.76 12.59
CA ILE A 19 -13.79 11.65 13.59
C ILE A 19 -13.71 10.94 14.94
N ILE A 20 -12.51 10.84 15.51
CA ILE A 20 -12.32 10.34 16.87
C ILE A 20 -12.43 11.51 17.85
N SER A 21 -13.52 11.55 18.63
CA SER A 21 -13.79 12.64 19.58
C SER A 21 -12.76 12.71 20.70
N GLY A 22 -12.52 13.92 21.21
CA GLY A 22 -11.70 14.15 22.41
C GLY A 22 -10.19 14.16 22.18
N ARG A 23 -9.72 13.93 20.95
CA ARG A 23 -8.30 14.06 20.58
C ARG A 23 -7.88 15.52 20.50
N LYS A 24 -6.72 15.82 21.08
CA LYS A 24 -6.11 17.15 21.08
C LYS A 24 -4.59 17.08 21.05
N ASN A 25 -3.97 18.08 20.42
CA ASN A 25 -2.54 18.30 20.48
C ASN A 25 -2.15 18.69 21.91
N SER A 26 -1.07 18.11 22.43
CA SER A 26 -0.43 18.64 23.63
C SER A 26 0.27 19.98 23.31
N ALA A 27 0.60 20.76 24.35
CA ALA A 27 1.34 22.00 24.20
C ALA A 27 2.72 21.83 23.54
N GLU A 28 3.33 20.65 23.66
CA GLU A 28 4.56 20.33 22.95
C GLU A 28 4.29 20.07 21.46
N GLN A 29 3.24 19.30 21.14
CA GLN A 29 2.96 18.91 19.75
C GLN A 29 2.52 20.09 18.90
N MET A 30 1.81 21.08 19.47
CA MET A 30 1.46 22.32 18.76
C MET A 30 2.66 23.11 18.23
N LYS A 31 3.87 22.87 18.75
CA LYS A 31 5.12 23.52 18.31
C LYS A 31 5.88 22.73 17.24
N LYS A 32 5.45 21.50 16.93
CA LYS A 32 6.11 20.66 15.93
C LYS A 32 5.68 21.09 14.51
N PRO A 33 6.51 20.84 13.49
CA PRO A 33 6.14 21.13 12.11
C PRO A 33 4.91 20.34 11.66
N TYR A 34 4.26 20.82 10.60
CA TYR A 34 3.22 20.08 9.89
C TYR A 34 3.88 19.21 8.83
N VAL A 35 3.40 17.98 8.65
CA VAL A 35 3.89 17.02 7.65
C VAL A 35 2.70 16.48 6.87
N ILE A 36 2.78 16.57 5.54
CA ILE A 36 1.87 15.88 4.62
C ILE A 36 2.67 14.80 3.88
N MET A 37 2.39 13.55 4.20
CA MET A 37 2.95 12.37 3.53
C MET A 37 2.02 11.98 2.38
N ILE A 38 2.53 12.02 1.16
CA ILE A 38 1.81 11.77 -0.07
C ILE A 38 2.42 10.52 -0.71
N SER A 39 1.62 9.47 -0.89
CA SER A 39 1.99 8.30 -1.67
C SER A 39 1.33 8.34 -3.04
N ILE A 40 2.12 8.15 -4.09
CA ILE A 40 1.64 7.93 -5.46
C ILE A 40 1.90 6.47 -5.78
N ASP A 41 0.86 5.65 -5.81
CA ASP A 41 0.97 4.20 -6.04
C ASP A 41 1.63 3.91 -7.39
N GLY A 42 2.54 2.92 -7.43
CA GLY A 42 3.18 2.47 -8.66
C GLY A 42 4.03 3.52 -9.38
N MET A 43 4.35 4.65 -8.73
CA MET A 43 5.13 5.73 -9.33
C MET A 43 6.62 5.37 -9.41
N ARG A 44 6.98 4.69 -10.52
CA ARG A 44 8.37 4.34 -10.82
C ARG A 44 9.26 5.58 -10.90
N THR A 45 10.52 5.44 -10.48
CA THR A 45 11.45 6.57 -10.28
C THR A 45 11.67 7.48 -11.49
N ASP A 46 11.50 6.96 -12.73
CA ASP A 46 11.68 7.69 -13.99
C ASP A 46 10.36 8.24 -14.55
N PHE A 47 9.20 7.93 -13.95
CA PHE A 47 7.90 8.40 -14.43
C PHE A 47 7.77 9.92 -14.36
N THR A 48 8.47 10.58 -13.44
CA THR A 48 8.49 12.04 -13.37
C THR A 48 9.01 12.66 -14.66
N GLU A 49 10.09 12.11 -15.23
CA GLU A 49 10.70 12.55 -16.48
C GLU A 49 9.95 11.96 -17.68
N LEU A 50 9.64 10.67 -17.66
CA LEU A 50 9.00 9.96 -18.77
C LEU A 50 7.64 10.55 -19.13
N HIS A 51 6.84 10.91 -18.13
CA HIS A 51 5.47 11.40 -18.30
C HIS A 51 5.33 12.91 -18.05
N GLN A 52 6.44 13.62 -17.85
CA GLN A 52 6.46 15.07 -17.73
C GLN A 52 5.65 15.62 -16.54
N ALA A 53 5.86 15.06 -15.35
CA ALA A 53 5.37 15.59 -14.07
C ALA A 53 6.13 16.89 -13.71
N LYS A 54 5.80 17.99 -14.38
CA LYS A 54 6.57 19.25 -14.35
C LYS A 54 6.62 19.86 -12.95
N PHE A 55 5.54 19.78 -12.19
CA PHE A 55 5.53 20.32 -10.84
C PHE A 55 6.48 19.53 -9.92
N LEU A 56 6.40 18.20 -9.91
CA LEU A 56 7.30 17.34 -9.13
C LEU A 56 8.76 17.50 -9.57
N GLN A 57 9.02 17.61 -10.87
CA GLN A 57 10.36 17.93 -11.38
C GLN A 57 10.88 19.27 -10.82
N LYS A 58 10.07 20.34 -10.84
CA LYS A 58 10.44 21.63 -10.26
C LYS A 58 10.64 21.53 -8.74
N ALA A 59 9.68 20.95 -8.03
CA ALA A 59 9.74 20.77 -6.57
C ALA A 59 10.98 19.97 -6.15
N SER A 60 11.40 18.98 -6.94
CA SER A 60 12.61 18.19 -6.66
C SER A 60 13.91 18.99 -6.79
N LYS A 61 13.94 20.05 -7.62
CA LYS A 61 15.10 20.96 -7.77
C LYS A 61 15.18 21.99 -6.66
N GLU A 62 14.03 22.40 -6.12
CA GLU A 62 13.92 23.38 -5.04
C GLU A 62 13.98 22.70 -3.65
N GLY A 63 13.70 21.41 -3.58
CA GLY A 63 13.73 20.58 -2.37
C GLY A 63 14.82 19.51 -2.40
N VAL A 64 14.50 18.34 -1.83
CA VAL A 64 15.40 17.18 -1.73
C VAL A 64 14.79 15.99 -2.45
N ARG A 65 15.58 15.34 -3.32
CA ARG A 65 15.18 14.10 -4.02
C ARG A 65 16.28 13.05 -3.94
N ALA A 66 15.90 11.85 -3.47
CA ALA A 66 16.75 10.67 -3.58
C ALA A 66 16.76 10.16 -5.03
N LYS A 67 17.84 9.47 -5.43
CA LYS A 67 17.95 8.88 -6.78
C LYS A 67 16.82 7.88 -7.06
N TYR A 68 16.46 7.10 -6.05
CA TYR A 68 15.30 6.21 -5.99
C TYR A 68 15.12 5.77 -4.52
N MET A 69 13.95 5.20 -4.20
CA MET A 69 13.70 4.49 -2.95
C MET A 69 13.55 3.00 -3.26
N ILE A 70 14.22 2.14 -2.51
CA ILE A 70 14.15 0.68 -2.70
C ILE A 70 12.95 0.16 -1.89
N PRO A 71 11.95 -0.47 -2.52
CA PRO A 71 10.84 -1.07 -1.78
C PRO A 71 11.31 -2.33 -1.03
N SER A 72 10.58 -2.70 0.01
CA SER A 72 10.71 -4.03 0.62
C SER A 72 10.22 -5.11 -0.35
N PHE A 73 10.67 -6.35 -0.14
CA PHE A 73 10.13 -7.50 -0.85
C PHE A 73 8.86 -8.03 -0.14
N PRO A 74 7.79 -8.39 -0.87
CA PRO A 74 7.58 -8.14 -2.30
C PRO A 74 7.21 -6.68 -2.58
N SER A 75 7.48 -6.19 -3.79
CA SER A 75 7.16 -4.83 -4.22
C SER A 75 5.67 -4.67 -4.56
N LEU A 76 4.82 -4.82 -3.56
CA LEU A 76 3.36 -4.74 -3.62
C LEU A 76 2.80 -3.66 -2.68
N THR A 77 1.57 -3.22 -2.96
CA THR A 77 0.91 -2.09 -2.29
C THR A 77 0.81 -2.20 -0.77
N PHE A 78 0.10 -3.21 -0.25
CA PHE A 78 -0.12 -3.32 1.20
C PHE A 78 1.18 -3.53 1.98
N PRO A 79 2.07 -4.46 1.57
CA PRO A 79 3.37 -4.64 2.22
C PRO A 79 4.19 -3.35 2.31
N ASN A 80 4.30 -2.58 1.22
CA ASN A 80 5.21 -1.42 1.19
C ASN A 80 4.62 -0.15 1.80
N HIS A 81 3.34 0.15 1.59
CA HIS A 81 2.70 1.27 2.29
C HIS A 81 2.78 1.11 3.81
N TYR A 82 2.57 -0.10 4.31
CA TYR A 82 2.65 -0.36 5.74
C TYR A 82 4.10 -0.44 6.25
N ALA A 83 5.05 -0.90 5.43
CA ALA A 83 6.48 -0.79 5.74
C ALA A 83 6.94 0.67 5.86
N ILE A 84 6.49 1.56 4.97
CA ILE A 84 6.76 3.01 5.06
C ILE A 84 6.19 3.59 6.35
N ALA A 85 4.96 3.18 6.74
CA ALA A 85 4.31 3.70 7.94
C ALA A 85 4.98 3.22 9.25
N THR A 86 5.61 2.05 9.26
CA THR A 86 6.11 1.39 10.48
C THR A 86 7.63 1.32 10.58
N GLY A 87 8.35 1.48 9.48
CA GLY A 87 9.80 1.22 9.40
C GLY A 87 10.16 -0.27 9.51
N GLN A 88 9.21 -1.18 9.31
CA GLN A 88 9.40 -2.63 9.46
C GLN A 88 9.24 -3.35 8.12
N TYR A 89 10.04 -4.40 7.90
CA TYR A 89 9.85 -5.31 6.77
C TYR A 89 8.47 -5.98 6.81
N PRO A 90 7.88 -6.34 5.64
CA PRO A 90 6.62 -7.08 5.54
C PRO A 90 6.50 -8.31 6.44
N SER A 91 7.56 -9.14 6.51
CA SER A 91 7.64 -10.31 7.39
C SER A 91 7.61 -9.97 8.89
N HIS A 92 8.06 -8.76 9.26
CA HIS A 92 8.08 -8.26 10.64
C HIS A 92 6.78 -7.57 11.05
N ASN A 93 6.09 -6.94 10.11
CA ASN A 93 4.84 -6.22 10.36
C ASN A 93 3.58 -7.05 10.04
N GLY A 94 3.74 -8.20 9.40
CA GLY A 94 2.70 -9.19 9.16
C GLY A 94 1.90 -9.01 7.86
N LEU A 95 2.11 -7.94 7.10
CA LEU A 95 1.53 -7.78 5.75
C LEU A 95 2.52 -8.25 4.70
N VAL A 96 2.57 -9.57 4.50
CA VAL A 96 3.58 -10.21 3.65
C VAL A 96 3.24 -10.17 2.14
N ASP A 97 1.95 -10.02 1.81
CA ASP A 97 1.42 -9.95 0.45
C ASP A 97 0.09 -9.17 0.49
N ASN A 98 -0.43 -8.75 -0.67
CA ASN A 98 -1.79 -8.25 -0.84
C ASN A 98 -2.85 -9.35 -0.58
N THR A 99 -2.51 -10.62 -0.84
CA THR A 99 -3.33 -11.79 -0.49
C THR A 99 -2.45 -12.91 0.07
N TYR A 100 -2.76 -13.40 1.27
CA TYR A 100 -1.98 -14.47 1.91
C TYR A 100 -2.86 -15.37 2.79
N PHE A 101 -2.32 -16.50 3.23
CA PHE A 101 -3.00 -17.39 4.17
C PHE A 101 -2.39 -17.26 5.57
N ASP A 102 -3.20 -16.83 6.53
CA ASP A 102 -2.81 -16.71 7.93
C ASP A 102 -2.90 -18.08 8.61
N LYS A 103 -1.76 -18.79 8.71
CA LYS A 103 -1.70 -20.17 9.19
C LYS A 103 -2.28 -20.32 10.59
N ALA A 104 -2.05 -19.34 11.46
CA ALA A 104 -2.52 -19.36 12.84
C ALA A 104 -4.06 -19.34 12.96
N THR A 105 -4.76 -18.61 12.08
CA THR A 105 -6.22 -18.44 12.17
C THR A 105 -7.00 -19.25 11.16
N GLY A 106 -6.33 -19.81 10.15
CA GLY A 106 -6.99 -20.54 9.08
C GLY A 106 -7.70 -19.65 8.05
N VAL A 107 -7.45 -18.34 8.07
CA VAL A 107 -8.14 -17.35 7.22
C VAL A 107 -7.24 -16.92 6.06
N GLN A 108 -7.81 -16.79 4.86
CA GLN A 108 -7.15 -16.11 3.75
C GLN A 108 -7.40 -14.60 3.87
N TYR A 109 -6.33 -13.84 4.09
CA TYR A 109 -6.33 -12.39 4.01
C TYR A 109 -6.36 -11.94 2.55
N SER A 110 -7.11 -10.88 2.25
CA SER A 110 -7.07 -10.18 0.97
C SER A 110 -7.34 -8.70 1.19
N MET A 111 -6.57 -7.85 0.51
CA MET A 111 -6.78 -6.39 0.50
C MET A 111 -8.17 -5.96 0.01
N SER A 112 -8.85 -6.81 -0.76
CA SER A 112 -10.22 -6.54 -1.23
C SER A 112 -11.29 -6.76 -0.16
N ASN A 113 -10.94 -7.39 0.97
CA ASN A 113 -11.89 -7.74 2.02
C ASN A 113 -11.85 -6.70 3.16
N ILE A 114 -12.79 -5.75 3.12
CA ILE A 114 -12.90 -4.65 4.08
C ILE A 114 -12.93 -5.14 5.55
N LYS A 115 -13.57 -6.29 5.83
CA LYS A 115 -13.62 -6.83 7.20
C LYS A 115 -12.26 -7.27 7.72
N LEU A 116 -11.34 -7.62 6.82
CA LEU A 116 -9.97 -8.00 7.17
C LEU A 116 -9.07 -6.77 7.21
N VAL A 117 -9.20 -5.86 6.24
CA VAL A 117 -8.43 -4.61 6.18
C VAL A 117 -8.71 -3.71 7.40
N THR A 118 -9.94 -3.66 7.90
CA THR A 118 -10.29 -2.88 9.10
C THR A 118 -10.01 -3.61 10.42
N ASN A 119 -9.49 -4.84 10.37
CA ASN A 119 -9.21 -5.64 11.57
C ASN A 119 -7.75 -5.47 12.03
N PRO A 120 -7.50 -4.85 13.21
CA PRO A 120 -6.15 -4.52 13.64
C PRO A 120 -5.27 -5.75 13.89
N LYS A 121 -5.83 -6.96 14.02
CA LYS A 121 -5.05 -8.19 14.27
C LYS A 121 -4.08 -8.55 13.12
N TYR A 122 -4.32 -8.02 11.92
CA TYR A 122 -3.47 -8.26 10.76
C TYR A 122 -2.26 -7.33 10.69
N TYR A 123 -2.21 -6.31 11.55
CA TYR A 123 -1.24 -5.23 11.50
C TYR A 123 -0.32 -5.30 12.73
N GLY A 124 0.95 -5.63 12.50
CA GLY A 124 2.02 -5.55 13.49
C GLY A 124 2.73 -4.20 13.50
N GLY A 125 3.53 -3.95 14.53
CA GLY A 125 4.26 -2.70 14.68
C GLY A 125 3.37 -1.48 14.92
N THR A 126 4.01 -0.33 15.14
CA THR A 126 3.33 0.94 15.44
C THR A 126 3.44 1.85 14.21
N PRO A 127 2.37 2.05 13.42
CA PRO A 127 2.41 2.97 12.30
C PRO A 127 2.49 4.42 12.79
N ILE A 128 3.05 5.30 11.96
CA ILE A 128 3.40 6.66 12.34
C ILE A 128 2.24 7.49 12.89
N TRP A 129 1.00 7.29 12.41
CA TRP A 129 -0.19 7.96 12.96
C TRP A 129 -0.56 7.43 14.36
N VAL A 130 -0.43 6.12 14.61
CA VAL A 130 -0.62 5.57 15.97
C VAL A 130 0.41 6.14 16.93
N LEU A 131 1.67 6.24 16.50
CA LEU A 131 2.73 6.85 17.30
C LEU A 131 2.44 8.33 17.60
N ALA A 132 2.00 9.09 16.59
CA ALA A 132 1.58 10.49 16.76
C ALA A 132 0.46 10.62 17.80
N GLU A 133 -0.62 9.84 17.65
CA GLU A 133 -1.77 9.90 18.54
C GLU A 133 -1.44 9.45 19.98
N LYS A 134 -0.53 8.48 20.15
CA LYS A 134 0.01 8.09 21.47
C LYS A 134 0.80 9.22 22.14
N GLN A 135 1.49 10.04 21.35
CA GLN A 135 2.22 11.22 21.82
C GLN A 135 1.35 12.48 21.88
N GLN A 136 0.02 12.32 21.81
CA GLN A 136 -0.95 13.42 21.81
C GLN A 136 -0.68 14.43 20.68
N MET A 137 -0.27 13.93 19.50
CA MET A 137 -0.23 14.67 18.25
C MET A 137 -1.43 14.22 17.41
N VAL A 138 -2.29 15.17 17.07
CA VAL A 138 -3.44 14.94 16.21
C VAL A 138 -2.93 14.60 14.81
N SER A 139 -3.46 13.53 14.24
CA SER A 139 -3.16 13.05 12.90
C SER A 139 -4.42 12.95 12.05
N ALA A 140 -4.25 13.01 10.72
CA ALA A 140 -5.30 12.79 9.77
C ALA A 140 -4.87 11.87 8.63
N SER A 141 -5.82 11.15 8.04
CA SER A 141 -5.54 10.25 6.92
C SER A 141 -6.62 10.34 5.85
N TYR A 142 -6.24 10.83 4.68
CA TYR A 142 -7.03 10.68 3.46
C TYR A 142 -6.47 9.50 2.68
N PHE A 143 -6.74 8.32 3.22
CA PHE A 143 -6.25 7.01 2.80
C PHE A 143 -4.77 6.77 3.10
N TRP A 144 -4.50 5.60 3.68
CA TRP A 144 -3.21 4.92 3.75
C TRP A 144 -3.47 3.48 4.21
N VAL A 145 -2.69 2.50 3.76
CA VAL A 145 -2.88 1.11 4.21
C VAL A 145 -2.79 1.01 5.73
N GLY A 146 -3.87 0.53 6.36
CA GLY A 146 -3.99 0.38 7.80
C GLY A 146 -4.53 1.60 8.56
N SER A 147 -4.77 2.75 7.91
CA SER A 147 -5.29 3.94 8.60
C SER A 147 -6.76 3.83 9.01
N GLU A 148 -7.50 2.89 8.41
CA GLU A 148 -8.89 2.54 8.76
C GLU A 148 -9.01 1.34 9.74
N ALA A 149 -7.88 0.86 10.28
CA ALA A 149 -7.85 -0.17 11.32
C ALA A 149 -7.43 0.43 12.68
N PRO A 150 -8.12 0.10 13.79
CA PRO A 150 -7.77 0.59 15.13
C PRO A 150 -6.52 -0.13 15.71
N ILE A 151 -5.38 0.07 15.06
CA ILE A 151 -4.10 -0.57 15.37
C ILE A 151 -3.63 -0.11 16.76
N GLU A 152 -3.36 -1.08 17.64
CA GLU A 152 -3.05 -0.83 19.06
C GLU A 152 -4.14 -0.01 19.79
N GLY A 153 -5.38 -0.02 19.28
CA GLY A 153 -6.52 0.75 19.81
C GLY A 153 -6.59 2.21 19.34
N TYR A 154 -5.77 2.62 18.36
CA TYR A 154 -5.73 3.98 17.84
C TYR A 154 -6.09 4.03 16.34
N LEU A 155 -6.82 5.07 15.98
CA LEU A 155 -7.08 5.52 14.60
C LEU A 155 -6.56 6.96 14.49
N PRO A 156 -6.28 7.47 13.28
CA PRO A 156 -6.09 8.91 13.10
C PRO A 156 -7.29 9.68 13.63
N SER A 157 -7.07 10.87 14.18
CA SER A 157 -8.14 11.72 14.71
C SER A 157 -9.20 12.07 13.66
N TYR A 158 -8.78 12.26 12.41
CA TYR A 158 -9.65 12.43 11.25
C TYR A 158 -9.24 11.45 10.15
N TYR A 159 -10.16 10.64 9.64
CA TYR A 159 -9.81 9.75 8.53
C TYR A 159 -10.99 9.47 7.63
N TYR A 160 -10.70 8.90 6.47
CA TYR A 160 -11.72 8.36 5.56
C TYR A 160 -11.45 6.88 5.33
N ASN A 161 -12.52 6.09 5.29
CA ASN A 161 -12.45 4.70 4.81
C ASN A 161 -12.13 4.72 3.31
N TYR A 162 -11.30 3.79 2.84
CA TYR A 162 -10.88 3.76 1.44
C TYR A 162 -12.07 3.66 0.49
N ASN A 163 -12.07 4.53 -0.53
CA ASN A 163 -13.03 4.51 -1.62
C ASN A 163 -12.44 5.17 -2.87
N GLU A 164 -12.99 4.82 -4.03
CA GLU A 164 -12.56 5.35 -5.33
C GLU A 164 -13.56 6.37 -5.90
N LYS A 165 -14.49 6.84 -5.07
CA LYS A 165 -15.56 7.78 -5.51
C LYS A 165 -15.24 9.23 -5.17
N THR A 166 -14.38 9.49 -4.19
CA THR A 166 -13.99 10.86 -3.81
C THR A 166 -13.10 11.48 -4.89
N ASN A 167 -13.58 12.58 -5.48
CA ASN A 167 -12.79 13.37 -6.44
C ASN A 167 -11.69 14.17 -5.73
N ILE A 168 -10.68 14.59 -6.50
CA ILE A 168 -9.52 15.28 -5.93
C ILE A 168 -9.84 16.62 -5.26
N ALA A 169 -10.81 17.38 -5.79
CA ALA A 169 -11.22 18.65 -5.18
C ALA A 169 -11.75 18.46 -3.75
N THR A 170 -12.47 17.37 -3.52
CA THR A 170 -12.97 16.99 -2.19
C THR A 170 -11.82 16.63 -1.25
N ARG A 171 -10.81 15.88 -1.71
CA ARG A 171 -9.64 15.54 -0.90
C ARG A 171 -8.83 16.79 -0.53
N ILE A 172 -8.62 17.70 -1.49
CA ILE A 172 -7.94 18.99 -1.27
C ILE A 172 -8.70 19.83 -0.23
N GLN A 173 -10.02 19.92 -0.37
CA GLN A 173 -10.84 20.69 0.56
C GLN A 173 -10.77 20.13 1.98
N ALA A 174 -10.85 18.81 2.15
CA ALA A 174 -10.73 18.19 3.47
C ALA A 174 -9.38 18.47 4.15
N ILE A 175 -8.26 18.39 3.41
CA ILE A 175 -6.94 18.74 3.93
C ILE A 175 -6.88 20.21 4.36
N LYS A 176 -7.45 21.10 3.55
CA LYS A 176 -7.53 22.53 3.89
C LYS A 176 -8.38 22.75 5.15
N ASP A 177 -9.55 22.14 5.22
CA ASP A 177 -10.45 22.23 6.38
C ASP A 177 -9.75 21.78 7.65
N TRP A 178 -9.07 20.62 7.61
CA TRP A 178 -8.27 20.12 8.73
C TRP A 178 -7.21 21.12 9.18
N LEU A 179 -6.48 21.72 8.23
CA LEU A 179 -5.43 22.69 8.52
C LEU A 179 -5.96 24.07 8.95
N THR A 180 -7.26 24.35 8.80
CA THR A 180 -7.91 25.56 9.34
C THR A 180 -8.46 25.39 10.76
N LEU A 181 -8.49 24.17 11.29
CA LEU A 181 -8.96 23.91 12.65
C LEU A 181 -8.13 24.69 13.69
N PRO A 182 -8.69 24.93 14.91
CA PRO A 182 -7.91 25.47 16.03
C PRO A 182 -6.67 24.62 16.30
N GLU A 183 -5.56 25.23 16.75
CA GLU A 183 -4.28 24.54 16.94
C GLU A 183 -4.37 23.26 17.78
N GLU A 184 -5.18 23.25 18.83
CA GLU A 184 -5.41 22.06 19.66
C GLU A 184 -6.01 20.88 18.89
N LYS A 185 -6.69 21.12 17.76
CA LYS A 185 -7.40 20.12 16.96
C LYS A 185 -6.84 19.95 15.55
N ARG A 186 -5.86 20.77 15.17
CA ARG A 186 -5.28 20.79 13.83
C ARG A 186 -4.27 19.65 13.68
N PRO A 187 -4.42 18.73 12.71
CA PRO A 187 -3.47 17.64 12.57
C PRO A 187 -2.09 18.14 12.17
N HIS A 188 -1.06 17.60 12.82
CA HIS A 188 0.35 17.85 12.46
C HIS A 188 0.89 16.81 11.49
N LEU A 189 0.27 15.63 11.42
CA LEU A 189 0.58 14.58 10.47
C LEU A 189 -0.65 14.30 9.61
N ILE A 190 -0.49 14.41 8.30
CA ILE A 190 -1.54 14.09 7.32
C ILE A 190 -0.98 13.07 6.35
N THR A 191 -1.69 11.97 6.12
CA THR A 191 -1.37 11.03 5.04
C THR A 191 -2.35 11.18 3.88
N LEU A 192 -1.88 11.02 2.65
CA LEU A 192 -2.66 11.08 1.43
C LEU A 192 -2.16 10.03 0.43
N TYR A 193 -3.09 9.37 -0.25
CA TYR A 193 -2.78 8.33 -1.23
C TYR A 193 -3.50 8.55 -2.58
N PHE A 194 -2.78 8.23 -3.66
CA PHE A 194 -3.21 8.33 -5.06
C PHE A 194 -3.04 6.98 -5.79
N PRO A 195 -4.12 6.27 -6.13
CA PRO A 195 -4.05 4.99 -6.87
C PRO A 195 -3.89 5.15 -8.40
N GLU A 196 -4.04 6.36 -8.93
CA GLU A 196 -4.33 6.56 -10.36
C GLU A 196 -3.19 6.10 -11.29
N VAL A 197 -1.93 6.28 -10.89
CA VAL A 197 -0.77 5.93 -11.73
C VAL A 197 -0.61 4.42 -11.84
N ASP A 198 -0.68 3.71 -10.72
CA ASP A 198 -0.62 2.25 -10.66
C ASP A 198 -1.73 1.60 -11.50
N HIS A 199 -2.98 2.02 -11.31
CA HIS A 199 -4.14 1.51 -12.04
C HIS A 199 -3.94 1.57 -13.56
N ASP A 200 -3.59 2.76 -14.08
CA ASP A 200 -3.44 2.97 -15.51
C ASP A 200 -2.21 2.23 -16.04
N ALA A 201 -1.13 2.15 -15.27
CA ALA A 201 0.07 1.44 -15.69
C ALA A 201 -0.14 -0.08 -15.74
N HIS A 202 -0.89 -0.65 -14.81
CA HIS A 202 -1.35 -2.05 -14.88
C HIS A 202 -2.22 -2.31 -16.11
N SER A 203 -3.12 -1.38 -16.43
CA SER A 203 -4.11 -1.56 -17.50
C SER A 203 -3.52 -1.39 -18.90
N PHE A 204 -2.53 -0.50 -19.06
CA PHE A 204 -2.10 -0.01 -20.37
C PHE A 204 -0.60 -0.11 -20.63
N GLY A 205 0.22 -0.38 -19.61
CA GLY A 205 1.68 -0.43 -19.73
C GLY A 205 2.36 0.93 -19.57
N THR A 206 3.62 0.89 -19.15
CA THR A 206 4.39 2.01 -18.60
C THR A 206 4.62 3.19 -19.54
N LYS A 207 4.42 3.03 -20.85
CA LYS A 207 4.66 4.07 -21.86
C LYS A 207 3.38 4.60 -22.51
N ASP A 208 2.22 4.10 -22.10
CA ASP A 208 0.95 4.50 -22.70
C ASP A 208 0.59 5.95 -22.33
N ASN A 209 -0.08 6.65 -23.24
CA ASN A 209 -0.52 8.02 -23.02
C ASN A 209 -1.56 8.15 -21.88
N ARG A 210 -2.26 7.07 -21.54
CA ARG A 210 -3.16 7.03 -20.37
C ARG A 210 -2.36 7.14 -19.07
N VAL A 211 -1.26 6.40 -18.94
CA VAL A 211 -0.31 6.57 -17.82
C VAL A 211 0.27 7.98 -17.79
N THR A 212 0.61 8.56 -18.95
CA THR A 212 1.04 9.96 -19.02
C THR A 212 0.01 10.92 -18.41
N LYS A 213 -1.27 10.72 -18.73
CA LYS A 213 -2.36 11.54 -18.19
C LYS A 213 -2.55 11.32 -16.70
N ALA A 214 -2.46 10.08 -16.21
CA ALA A 214 -2.55 9.77 -14.78
C ALA A 214 -1.43 10.44 -13.98
N VAL A 215 -0.19 10.35 -14.44
CA VAL A 215 0.96 11.01 -13.80
C VAL A 215 0.78 12.54 -13.80
N GLN A 216 0.37 13.14 -14.92
CA GLN A 216 0.14 14.58 -15.00
C GLN A 216 -1.04 15.05 -14.15
N PHE A 217 -2.06 14.20 -13.99
CA PHE A 217 -3.18 14.45 -13.09
C PHE A 217 -2.70 14.51 -11.64
N VAL A 218 -1.95 13.51 -11.17
CA VAL A 218 -1.42 13.50 -9.79
C VAL A 218 -0.43 14.64 -9.57
N ASP A 219 0.45 14.93 -10.53
CA ASP A 219 1.35 16.10 -10.51
C ASP A 219 0.58 17.41 -10.30
N SER A 220 -0.50 17.60 -11.08
CA SER A 220 -1.38 18.77 -10.98
C SER A 220 -2.16 18.81 -9.66
N ALA A 221 -2.57 17.65 -9.16
CA ALA A 221 -3.26 17.53 -7.87
C ALA A 221 -2.37 17.96 -6.71
N ILE A 222 -1.12 17.50 -6.68
CA ILE A 222 -0.15 17.87 -5.63
C ILE A 222 0.18 19.37 -5.71
N ASN A 223 0.35 19.92 -6.92
CA ASN A 223 0.48 21.36 -7.11
C ASN A 223 -0.74 22.11 -6.55
N ALA A 224 -1.95 21.66 -6.87
CA ALA A 224 -3.19 22.27 -6.38
C ALA A 224 -3.30 22.20 -4.85
N ILE A 225 -2.87 21.11 -4.20
CA ILE A 225 -2.76 21.02 -2.74
C ILE A 225 -1.86 22.13 -2.23
N GLN A 226 -0.63 22.22 -2.74
CA GLN A 226 0.33 23.22 -2.27
C GLN A 226 -0.21 24.65 -2.44
N GLU A 227 -0.74 24.99 -3.63
CA GLU A 227 -1.32 26.31 -3.91
C GLU A 227 -2.49 26.66 -2.96
N ASN A 228 -3.41 25.71 -2.72
CA ASN A 228 -4.57 25.94 -1.85
C ASN A 228 -4.21 26.12 -0.37
N LEU A 229 -3.05 25.63 0.05
CA LEU A 229 -2.58 25.72 1.43
C LEU A 229 -1.66 26.92 1.67
N LYS A 230 -1.14 27.60 0.63
CA LYS A 230 -0.27 28.78 0.77
C LYS A 230 -0.87 29.87 1.64
N SER A 231 -2.17 30.16 1.48
CA SER A 231 -2.85 31.22 2.23
C SER A 231 -2.93 30.97 3.74
N LEU A 232 -2.66 29.73 4.19
CA LEU A 232 -2.67 29.39 5.61
C LEU A 232 -1.39 29.85 6.32
N ASN A 233 -0.33 30.18 5.59
CA ASN A 233 0.97 30.58 6.13
C ASN A 233 1.54 29.58 7.18
N LEU A 234 1.24 28.28 7.01
CA LEU A 234 1.74 27.23 7.88
C LEU A 234 3.08 26.66 7.36
N PRO A 235 4.03 26.32 8.24
CA PRO A 235 5.29 25.69 7.85
C PRO A 235 5.09 24.19 7.57
N ILE A 236 4.51 23.88 6.41
CA ILE A 236 4.18 22.51 5.99
C ILE A 236 5.37 21.87 5.25
N ASN A 237 5.77 20.69 5.71
CA ASN A 237 6.71 19.81 5.00
C ASN A 237 5.93 18.78 4.19
N TYR A 238 6.30 18.63 2.92
CA TYR A 238 5.69 17.64 2.02
C TYR A 238 6.69 16.51 1.78
N ILE A 239 6.25 15.27 1.98
CA ILE A 239 7.02 14.07 1.68
C ILE A 239 6.26 13.33 0.60
N VAL A 240 6.81 13.25 -0.61
CA VAL A 240 6.21 12.52 -1.74
C VAL A 240 7.01 11.24 -1.97
N VAL A 241 6.33 10.09 -1.92
CA VAL A 241 6.93 8.75 -2.07
C VAL A 241 6.06 7.87 -2.97
N SER A 242 6.62 6.72 -3.33
CA SER A 242 5.92 5.60 -3.95
C SER A 242 6.19 4.34 -3.14
N ASP A 243 5.25 3.43 -3.10
CA ASP A 243 5.37 2.13 -2.47
C ASP A 243 6.15 1.11 -3.31
N HIS A 244 6.03 1.17 -4.64
CA HIS A 244 6.82 0.37 -5.57
C HIS A 244 7.02 1.07 -6.93
N GLY A 245 7.69 0.36 -7.86
CA GLY A 245 7.82 0.75 -9.25
C GLY A 245 6.82 0.00 -10.14
N MET A 246 7.13 -0.04 -11.45
CA MET A 246 6.29 -0.70 -12.44
C MET A 246 7.13 -1.29 -13.59
N THR A 247 6.69 -2.39 -14.18
CA THR A 247 7.34 -2.96 -15.37
C THR A 247 6.30 -3.48 -16.35
N ASP A 248 6.61 -3.38 -17.64
CA ASP A 248 5.78 -4.00 -18.67
C ASP A 248 5.92 -5.53 -18.59
N VAL A 249 4.80 -6.23 -18.72
CA VAL A 249 4.71 -7.70 -18.74
C VAL A 249 3.75 -8.14 -19.84
N ASP A 250 3.86 -9.39 -20.28
CA ASP A 250 2.86 -9.97 -21.19
C ASP A 250 1.58 -10.29 -20.40
N ASN A 251 0.56 -9.44 -20.57
CA ASN A 251 -0.75 -9.59 -19.95
C ASN A 251 -1.75 -10.38 -20.83
N VAL A 252 -1.33 -10.87 -22.01
CA VAL A 252 -2.14 -11.68 -22.92
C VAL A 252 -1.79 -13.16 -22.76
N ASN A 253 -0.50 -13.50 -22.79
CA ASN A 253 0.00 -14.87 -22.64
C ASN A 253 0.54 -15.08 -21.22
N THR A 254 -0.36 -15.01 -20.25
CA THR A 254 0.01 -15.15 -18.84
C THR A 254 0.45 -16.57 -18.48
N MET A 255 1.33 -16.67 -17.49
CA MET A 255 1.69 -17.95 -16.90
C MET A 255 0.56 -18.45 -16.00
N GLY A 256 0.04 -19.64 -16.30
CA GLY A 256 -0.88 -20.34 -15.40
C GLY A 256 -0.16 -20.90 -14.16
N LEU A 257 -0.93 -21.46 -13.23
CA LEU A 257 -0.39 -22.18 -12.08
C LEU A 257 0.55 -23.31 -12.58
N PRO A 258 1.82 -23.36 -12.13
CA PRO A 258 2.75 -24.41 -12.53
C PRO A 258 2.15 -25.82 -12.31
N LYS A 259 2.23 -26.68 -13.33
CA LYS A 259 1.61 -28.03 -13.34
C LYS A 259 2.16 -28.95 -12.24
N GLN A 260 3.34 -28.64 -11.72
CA GLN A 260 4.02 -29.34 -10.64
C GLN A 260 3.32 -29.12 -9.28
N ILE A 261 2.42 -28.14 -9.18
CA ILE A 261 1.72 -27.79 -7.95
C ILE A 261 0.42 -28.57 -7.85
N ASP A 262 0.33 -29.44 -6.86
CA ASP A 262 -0.90 -30.15 -6.50
C ASP A 262 -1.70 -29.34 -5.48
N THR A 263 -2.87 -28.85 -5.89
CA THR A 263 -3.77 -28.08 -5.01
C THR A 263 -4.49 -28.92 -3.96
N ALA A 264 -4.45 -30.25 -4.05
CA ALA A 264 -4.83 -31.13 -2.95
C ALA A 264 -3.78 -31.09 -1.82
N ALA A 265 -2.50 -30.97 -2.17
CA ALA A 265 -1.38 -30.90 -1.23
C ALA A 265 -1.06 -29.47 -0.75
N PHE A 266 -1.42 -28.44 -1.50
CA PHE A 266 -1.12 -27.04 -1.17
C PHE A 266 -2.36 -26.14 -1.22
N ARG A 267 -2.40 -25.14 -0.35
CA ARG A 267 -3.24 -23.95 -0.53
C ARG A 267 -2.40 -22.90 -1.24
N VAL A 268 -2.97 -22.29 -2.28
CA VAL A 268 -2.28 -21.30 -3.11
C VAL A 268 -3.22 -20.11 -3.28
N PRO A 269 -3.08 -19.07 -2.44
CA PRO A 269 -3.74 -17.80 -2.68
C PRO A 269 -3.33 -17.24 -4.05
N TRP A 270 -4.22 -16.47 -4.66
CA TRP A 270 -3.92 -15.80 -5.92
C TRP A 270 -2.81 -14.76 -5.72
N GLY A 271 -1.92 -14.65 -6.71
CA GLY A 271 -0.86 -13.65 -6.77
C GLY A 271 -0.32 -13.49 -8.20
N ASP A 272 0.26 -12.33 -8.48
CA ASP A 272 0.75 -11.89 -9.79
C ASP A 272 2.27 -11.66 -9.82
N ALA A 273 2.83 -11.01 -8.80
CA ALA A 273 4.26 -10.76 -8.65
C ALA A 273 5.01 -11.93 -7.98
N LEU A 274 4.31 -12.74 -7.20
CA LEU A 274 4.80 -13.94 -6.53
C LEU A 274 3.65 -14.88 -6.19
N LEU A 275 3.97 -16.14 -5.92
CA LEU A 275 3.04 -17.10 -5.33
C LEU A 275 3.60 -17.66 -4.03
N HIS A 276 2.72 -17.71 -3.04
CA HIS A 276 2.94 -18.44 -1.80
C HIS A 276 2.23 -19.80 -1.89
N LEU A 277 2.97 -20.89 -1.62
CA LEU A 277 2.39 -22.22 -1.48
C LEU A 277 2.42 -22.59 0.01
N TYR A 278 1.25 -22.87 0.58
CA TYR A 278 1.09 -23.28 1.97
C TYR A 278 0.76 -24.77 2.00
N ALA A 279 1.61 -25.59 2.60
CA ALA A 279 1.44 -27.04 2.62
C ALA A 279 0.23 -27.44 3.48
N LYS A 280 -0.68 -28.22 2.88
CA LYS A 280 -1.68 -29.02 3.59
C LYS A 280 -1.09 -30.37 3.99
N ASP A 281 -0.19 -30.89 3.15
CA ASP A 281 0.63 -32.08 3.40
C ASP A 281 2.11 -31.70 3.33
N SER A 282 2.77 -31.59 4.49
CA SER A 282 4.18 -31.21 4.59
C SER A 282 5.12 -32.23 3.95
N THR A 283 4.69 -33.48 3.75
CA THR A 283 5.52 -34.51 3.10
C THR A 283 5.73 -34.24 1.61
N LYS A 284 4.89 -33.39 1.00
CA LYS A 284 4.98 -33.02 -0.43
C LYS A 284 5.94 -31.88 -0.72
N ILE A 285 6.35 -31.11 0.28
CA ILE A 285 7.19 -29.91 0.10
C ILE A 285 8.44 -30.21 -0.72
N ASN A 286 9.25 -31.19 -0.29
CA ASN A 286 10.54 -31.48 -0.94
C ASN A 286 10.36 -31.93 -2.40
N SER A 287 9.44 -32.87 -2.66
CA SER A 287 9.18 -33.35 -4.02
C SER A 287 8.65 -32.25 -4.94
N THR A 288 7.83 -31.33 -4.42
CA THR A 288 7.30 -30.20 -5.19
C THR A 288 8.39 -29.17 -5.48
N VAL A 289 9.25 -28.85 -4.49
CA VAL A 289 10.40 -27.95 -4.70
C VAL A 289 11.35 -28.51 -5.76
N GLU A 290 11.69 -29.80 -5.70
CA GLU A 290 12.56 -30.45 -6.70
C GLU A 290 11.95 -30.42 -8.10
N ALA A 291 10.63 -30.63 -8.23
CA ALA A 291 9.93 -30.56 -9.51
C ALA A 291 9.89 -29.13 -10.06
N LEU A 292 9.60 -28.15 -9.20
CA LEU A 292 9.52 -26.73 -9.56
C LEU A 292 10.88 -26.17 -9.98
N LYS A 293 11.99 -26.54 -9.30
CA LYS A 293 13.35 -26.08 -9.64
C LYS A 293 13.85 -26.55 -11.01
N LYS A 294 13.20 -27.54 -11.65
CA LYS A 294 13.50 -27.97 -13.03
C LYS A 294 12.91 -27.01 -14.07
N ASP A 295 11.90 -26.23 -13.70
CA ASP A 295 11.29 -25.25 -14.57
C ASP A 295 12.09 -23.94 -14.53
N THR A 296 12.61 -23.52 -15.68
CA THR A 296 13.45 -22.33 -15.76
C THR A 296 12.66 -21.03 -15.96
N SER A 297 11.33 -21.10 -16.12
CA SER A 297 10.48 -19.92 -16.35
C SER A 297 10.24 -19.06 -15.11
N PHE A 298 10.46 -19.61 -13.91
CA PHE A 298 10.35 -18.92 -12.63
C PHE A 298 11.51 -19.29 -11.70
N ASN A 299 11.62 -18.60 -10.58
CA ASN A 299 12.50 -18.97 -9.48
C ASN A 299 11.67 -19.62 -8.37
N THR A 300 12.23 -20.63 -7.72
CA THR A 300 11.60 -21.35 -6.60
C THR A 300 12.51 -21.27 -5.40
N TYR A 301 11.96 -20.86 -4.26
CA TYR A 301 12.65 -20.73 -2.99
C TYR A 301 11.90 -21.50 -1.91
N THR A 302 12.63 -22.29 -1.14
CA THR A 302 12.20 -22.55 0.25
C THR A 302 12.49 -21.31 1.09
N LEU A 303 11.85 -21.18 2.26
CA LEU A 303 12.10 -20.05 3.18
C LEU A 303 13.53 -19.97 3.73
N ASN A 304 14.36 -20.99 3.54
CA ASN A 304 15.79 -20.94 3.89
C ASN A 304 16.68 -20.49 2.72
N GLU A 305 16.11 -20.40 1.51
CA GLU A 305 16.82 -20.06 0.27
C GLU A 305 16.49 -18.66 -0.24
N THR A 306 15.49 -17.99 0.34
CA THR A 306 15.17 -16.60 0.00
C THR A 306 16.39 -15.70 0.23
N PRO A 307 16.70 -14.77 -0.69
CA PRO A 307 17.83 -13.85 -0.52
C PRO A 307 17.77 -13.09 0.81
N ALA A 308 18.89 -13.04 1.53
CA ALA A 308 18.93 -12.47 2.88
C ALA A 308 18.47 -11.01 2.94
N TYR A 309 18.74 -10.23 1.89
CA TYR A 309 18.34 -8.82 1.80
C TYR A 309 16.82 -8.61 1.63
N TRP A 310 16.05 -9.66 1.35
CA TRP A 310 14.58 -9.59 1.35
C TRP A 310 14.02 -9.54 2.76
N HIS A 311 14.77 -10.01 3.77
CA HIS A 311 14.25 -10.23 5.12
C HIS A 311 12.93 -11.03 5.10
N TYR A 312 12.88 -12.05 4.25
CA TYR A 312 11.67 -12.80 3.91
C TYR A 312 11.89 -14.31 4.12
N ALA A 313 12.68 -14.67 5.13
CA ALA A 313 12.94 -16.05 5.51
C ALA A 313 12.09 -16.47 6.72
N LYS A 314 12.09 -17.77 7.04
CA LYS A 314 11.34 -18.31 8.20
C LYS A 314 11.71 -17.64 9.53
N LYS A 315 12.97 -17.22 9.69
CA LYS A 315 13.46 -16.52 10.89
C LYS A 315 12.94 -15.08 11.01
N ASP A 316 12.53 -14.49 9.89
CA ASP A 316 12.03 -13.11 9.83
C ASP A 316 10.50 -13.10 10.02
N ASP A 317 9.79 -14.18 9.69
CA ASP A 317 8.32 -14.27 9.78
C ASP A 317 7.79 -14.27 11.22
N ARG A 318 7.42 -13.09 11.73
CA ARG A 318 6.93 -12.92 13.12
C ARG A 318 5.48 -13.35 13.32
N PHE A 319 4.75 -13.58 12.23
CA PHE A 319 3.31 -13.84 12.25
C PHE A 319 2.94 -15.21 11.68
N ASP A 320 3.92 -15.99 11.22
CA ASP A 320 3.71 -17.27 10.53
C ASP A 320 2.77 -17.13 9.32
N ARG A 321 3.05 -16.15 8.46
CA ARG A 321 2.25 -15.80 7.27
C ARG A 321 2.95 -16.07 5.95
N LEU A 322 4.24 -16.41 5.96
CA LEU A 322 4.95 -16.82 4.76
C LEU A 322 4.56 -18.24 4.33
N GLY A 323 4.45 -18.44 3.02
CA GLY A 323 4.24 -19.76 2.42
C GLY A 323 5.49 -20.63 2.58
N ASP A 324 5.30 -21.95 2.65
CA ASP A 324 6.41 -22.92 2.78
C ASP A 324 7.33 -22.91 1.55
N ILE A 325 6.77 -22.57 0.38
CA ILE A 325 7.48 -22.38 -0.88
C ILE A 325 7.07 -21.03 -1.48
N ILE A 326 8.05 -20.25 -1.92
CA ILE A 326 7.85 -19.00 -2.64
C ILE A 326 8.27 -19.19 -4.10
N ILE A 327 7.40 -18.78 -5.01
CA ILE A 327 7.68 -18.77 -6.45
C ILE A 327 7.63 -17.33 -6.93
N THR A 328 8.61 -16.91 -7.73
CA THR A 328 8.62 -15.59 -8.38
C THR A 328 8.82 -15.77 -9.88
N PRO A 329 8.05 -15.09 -10.75
CA PRO A 329 8.29 -15.13 -12.19
C PRO A 329 9.66 -14.54 -12.51
N LYS A 330 10.26 -14.98 -13.62
CA LYS A 330 11.38 -14.25 -14.22
C LYS A 330 10.79 -13.21 -15.15
N LEU A 331 11.01 -11.94 -14.82
CA LEU A 331 10.64 -10.84 -15.71
C LEU A 331 11.46 -10.94 -17.01
N PRO A 332 10.86 -10.64 -18.18
CA PRO A 332 11.52 -10.70 -19.48
C PRO A 332 12.70 -9.72 -19.64
#